data_AF-A0A7C4Y1I2-F1
#
_entry.id   AF-A0A7C4Y1I2-F1
#
_cell.length_a   1.000
_cell.length_b   1.000
_cell.length_c   1.000
_cell.angle_alpha   90.00
_cell.angle_beta   90.00
_cell.angle_gamma   90.00
#
_symmetry.space_group_name_H-M   'P 1'
#
loop_
_entity.id
_entity.type
_entity.pdbx_description
1 polymer ?
#
loop_
_entity_poly.entity_id
_entity_poly.type
_entity_poly.pdbx_seq_one_letter_code
_entity_poly.pdbx_strand_id
1 'polypeptide(L)'
;MNPWLFFILTLLIEYPVILLFYKKKWKEVAIPFLLLNLFTWPLLHFFLFTTDISLPVMELGVALAEMTGYKLLMRSSWKKSFAASFIANGVSYGAGLLINSYIL
;
A
#
# COMPACT_ATOMS: atom_id res chain seq x y z
N MET A 1 -11.39 -7.64 14.99
CA MET A 1 -12.03 -6.97 13.81
C MET A 1 -11.83 -7.80 12.57
N ASN A 2 -12.68 -7.61 11.56
CA ASN A 2 -12.59 -8.34 10.29
C ASN A 2 -11.37 -7.83 9.47
N PRO A 3 -10.34 -8.67 9.20
CA PRO A 3 -9.17 -8.27 8.41
C PRO A 3 -9.53 -7.70 7.03
N TRP A 4 -10.61 -8.21 6.43
CA TRP A 4 -11.11 -7.74 5.13
C TRP A 4 -11.61 -6.30 5.18
N LEU A 5 -12.10 -5.82 6.33
CA LEU A 5 -12.46 -4.41 6.48
C LEU A 5 -11.22 -3.51 6.41
N PHE A 6 -10.13 -3.91 7.07
CA PHE A 6 -8.87 -3.17 6.99
C PHE A 6 -8.31 -3.17 5.57
N PHE A 7 -8.38 -4.30 4.85
CA PHE A 7 -7.98 -4.34 3.44
C PHE A 7 -8.78 -3.33 2.59
N ILE A 8 -10.10 -3.26 2.76
CA ILE A 8 -10.94 -2.30 2.03
C ILE A 8 -10.55 -0.86 2.40
N LEU A 9 -10.30 -0.57 3.68
CA LEU A 9 -9.87 0.75 4.12
C LEU A 9 -8.50 1.13 3.53
N THR A 10 -7.53 0.21 3.53
CA THR A 10 -6.24 0.36 2.86
C THR A 10 -6.45 0.75 1.40
N LEU A 11 -7.30 0.00 0.67
CA LEU A 11 -7.57 0.31 -0.73
C LEU A 11 -8.18 1.71 -0.92
N LEU A 12 -9.14 2.09 -0.08
CA LEU A 12 -9.83 3.38 -0.16
C LEU A 12 -8.91 4.56 0.18
N ILE A 13 -7.97 4.38 1.10
CA ILE A 13 -7.04 5.42 1.54
C ILE A 13 -5.89 5.58 0.55
N GLU A 14 -5.35 4.48 0.03
CA GLU A 14 -4.19 4.51 -0.86
C GLU A 14 -4.55 4.91 -2.29
N TYR A 15 -5.70 4.47 -2.81
CA TYR A 15 -6.04 4.71 -4.21
C TYR A 15 -6.05 6.20 -4.59
N PRO A 16 -6.63 7.13 -3.80
CA PRO A 16 -6.54 8.57 -4.06
C PRO A 16 -5.10 9.07 -4.14
N VAL A 17 -4.22 8.60 -3.24
CA VAL A 17 -2.80 8.98 -3.23
C VAL A 17 -2.13 8.50 -4.52
N ILE A 18 -2.32 7.23 -4.88
CA ILE A 18 -1.76 6.65 -6.10
C ILE A 18 -2.28 7.36 -7.36
N LEU A 19 -3.57 7.73 -7.38
CA LEU A 19 -4.17 8.50 -8.46
C LEU A 19 -3.51 9.88 -8.63
N LEU A 20 -3.13 10.57 -7.56
CA LEU A 20 -2.43 11.85 -7.67
C LEU A 20 -1.11 11.72 -8.44
N PHE A 21 -0.35 10.65 -8.19
CA PHE A 21 0.89 10.37 -8.93
C PHE A 21 0.60 9.94 -10.37
N TYR A 22 -0.38 9.07 -10.61
CA TYR A 22 -0.67 8.49 -11.92
C TYR A 22 -1.87 9.10 -12.66
N LYS A 23 -2.26 10.34 -12.33
CA LYS A 23 -3.48 11.00 -12.86
C LYS A 23 -3.65 10.98 -14.37
N LYS A 24 -2.55 11.06 -15.13
CA LYS A 24 -2.58 11.00 -16.62
C LYS A 24 -2.92 9.60 -17.16
N LYS A 25 -2.82 8.58 -16.32
CA LYS A 25 -3.01 7.15 -16.61
C LYS A 25 -3.98 6.51 -15.60
N TRP A 26 -4.96 7.27 -15.13
CA TRP A 26 -5.86 6.84 -14.05
C TRP A 26 -6.63 5.54 -14.37
N LYS A 27 -6.96 5.31 -15.65
CA LYS A 27 -7.59 4.06 -16.09
C LYS A 27 -6.63 2.87 -16.03
N GLU A 28 -5.37 3.10 -16.38
CA GLU A 28 -4.33 2.06 -16.39
C GLU A 28 -3.88 1.71 -14.97
N VAL A 29 -3.90 2.65 -14.01
CA VAL A 29 -3.33 2.43 -12.67
C VAL A 29 -4.20 1.59 -11.75
N ALA A 30 -5.51 1.48 -12.01
CA ALA A 30 -6.44 0.74 -11.15
C ALA A 30 -6.08 -0.75 -11.03
N ILE A 31 -5.72 -1.40 -12.15
CA ILE A 31 -5.38 -2.82 -12.15
C ILE A 31 -4.05 -3.07 -11.43
N PRO A 32 -2.93 -2.37 -11.75
CA PRO A 32 -1.68 -2.49 -11.00
C PRO A 32 -1.85 -2.19 -9.51
N PHE A 33 -2.61 -1.15 -9.15
CA PHE A 33 -2.90 -0.82 -7.76
C PHE A 33 -3.52 -2.02 -7.02
N LEU A 34 -4.60 -2.56 -7.58
CA LEU A 34 -5.30 -3.69 -6.97
C LEU A 34 -4.42 -4.95 -6.90
N LEU A 35 -3.69 -5.26 -7.96
CA LEU A 35 -2.80 -6.43 -8.00
C LEU A 35 -1.67 -6.34 -6.97
N LEU A 36 -1.09 -5.15 -6.79
CA LEU A 36 -0.04 -4.94 -5.81
C LEU A 36 -0.57 -5.11 -4.40
N ASN A 37 -1.68 -4.45 -4.06
CA ASN A 37 -2.31 -4.60 -2.75
C ASN A 37 -2.78 -6.04 -2.48
N LEU A 38 -3.33 -6.75 -3.49
CA LEU A 38 -3.69 -8.17 -3.37
C LEU A 38 -2.48 -9.09 -3.18
N PHE A 39 -1.29 -8.66 -3.58
CA PHE A 39 -0.06 -9.41 -3.38
C PHE A 39 0.58 -9.07 -2.03
N THR A 40 0.72 -7.79 -1.70
CA THR A 40 1.44 -7.31 -0.53
C THR A 40 0.65 -7.49 0.76
N TRP A 41 -0.67 -7.30 0.73
CA TRP A 41 -1.49 -7.37 1.95
C TRP A 41 -1.54 -8.79 2.57
N PRO A 42 -1.79 -9.88 1.80
CA PRO A 42 -1.72 -11.23 2.36
C PRO A 42 -0.31 -11.60 2.83
N LEU A 43 0.72 -11.12 2.12
CA LEU A 43 2.10 -11.37 2.49
C LEU A 43 2.48 -10.66 3.80
N LEU A 44 2.06 -9.40 3.96
CA LEU A 44 2.19 -8.63 5.19
C LEU A 44 1.50 -9.36 6.36
N HIS A 45 0.26 -9.82 6.17
CA HIS A 45 -0.46 -10.57 7.19
C HIS A 45 0.23 -11.88 7.54
N PHE A 46 0.70 -12.62 6.53
CA PHE A 46 1.46 -13.83 6.77
C PHE A 46 2.69 -13.55 7.64
N PHE A 47 3.50 -12.55 7.30
CA PHE A 47 4.68 -12.21 8.09
C PHE A 47 4.35 -11.68 9.47
N LEU A 48 3.28 -10.88 9.61
CA LEU A 48 2.80 -10.35 10.88
C LEU A 48 2.47 -11.46 11.88
N PHE A 49 1.95 -12.59 11.41
CA PHE A 49 1.56 -13.72 12.26
C PHE A 49 2.61 -14.83 12.38
N THR A 50 3.69 -14.80 11.59
CA THR A 50 4.70 -15.87 11.54
C THR A 50 6.10 -15.43 11.95
N THR A 51 6.33 -14.13 12.16
CA THR A 51 7.65 -13.57 12.49
C THR A 51 7.57 -12.53 13.60
N ASP A 52 8.70 -12.27 14.26
CA ASP A 52 8.85 -11.22 15.27
C ASP A 52 9.27 -9.86 14.68
N ILE A 53 9.18 -9.69 13.35
CA ILE A 53 9.54 -8.45 12.70
C ILE A 53 8.52 -7.37 13.10
N SER A 54 8.99 -6.17 13.45
CA SER A 54 8.07 -5.08 13.81
C SER A 54 7.25 -4.62 12.59
N LEU A 55 5.97 -4.30 12.80
CA LEU A 55 5.08 -3.81 11.74
C LEU A 55 5.67 -2.67 10.89
N PRO A 56 6.30 -1.61 11.46
CA PRO A 56 6.90 -0.55 10.65
C PRO A 56 7.96 -1.03 9.65
N VAL A 57 8.74 -2.06 10.03
CA VAL A 57 9.77 -2.65 9.15
C VAL A 57 9.12 -3.45 8.03
N MET A 58 8.02 -4.16 8.29
CA MET A 58 7.27 -4.86 7.25
C MET A 58 6.64 -3.89 6.25
N GLU A 59 6.08 -2.77 6.71
CA GLU A 59 5.52 -1.72 5.86
C GLU A 59 6.56 -1.09 4.93
N LEU A 60 7.81 -0.94 5.39
CA LEU A 60 8.92 -0.54 4.51
C LEU A 60 9.16 -1.59 3.41
N GLY A 61 9.08 -2.88 3.76
CA GLY A 61 9.18 -3.98 2.79
C GLY A 61 8.05 -3.93 1.76
N VAL A 62 6.81 -3.71 2.20
CA VAL A 62 5.64 -3.52 1.33
C VAL A 62 5.88 -2.34 0.40
N ALA A 63 6.27 -1.18 0.93
CA ALA A 63 6.53 0.00 0.12
C ALA A 63 7.61 -0.23 -0.96
N LEU A 64 8.65 -1.01 -0.65
CA LEU A 64 9.69 -1.39 -1.64
C LEU A 64 9.16 -2.36 -2.70
N ALA A 65 8.35 -3.35 -2.30
CA ALA A 65 7.72 -4.29 -3.21
C ALA A 65 6.78 -3.57 -4.19
N GLU A 66 5.91 -2.70 -3.67
CA GLU A 66 4.97 -1.94 -4.48
C GLU A 66 5.67 -0.90 -5.36
N MET A 67 6.73 -0.23 -4.87
CA MET A 67 7.57 0.63 -5.71
C MET A 67 8.08 -0.13 -6.94
N THR A 68 8.59 -1.34 -6.73
CA THR A 68 9.10 -2.19 -7.81
C THR A 68 7.96 -2.60 -8.75
N GLY A 69 6.81 -2.96 -8.18
CA GLY A 69 5.57 -3.22 -8.90
C GLY A 69 5.14 -2.07 -9.82
N TYR A 70 4.99 -0.85 -9.28
CA TYR A 70 4.62 0.33 -10.04
C TYR A 70 5.68 0.72 -11.08
N LYS A 71 6.96 0.50 -10.77
CA LYS A 71 8.04 0.71 -11.75
C LYS A 71 7.83 -0.19 -12.98
N LEU A 72 7.57 -1.48 -12.77
CA LEU A 72 7.40 -2.46 -13.84
C LEU A 72 6.06 -2.32 -14.57
N LEU A 73 4.94 -2.30 -13.83
CA LEU A 73 3.59 -2.31 -14.38
C LEU A 73 3.20 -0.97 -15.02
N MET A 74 3.58 0.16 -14.42
CA MET A 74 3.25 1.50 -14.96
C MET A 74 4.33 2.07 -15.88
N ARG A 75 5.45 1.34 -16.07
CA ARG A 75 6.64 1.79 -16.82
C ARG A 75 7.09 3.20 -16.43
N SER A 76 7.06 3.49 -15.14
CA SER A 76 7.31 4.84 -14.62
C SER A 76 8.77 5.02 -14.16
N SER A 77 9.15 6.22 -13.70
CA SER A 77 10.49 6.46 -13.16
C SER A 77 10.58 5.95 -11.72
N TRP A 78 11.77 5.49 -11.29
CA TRP A 78 11.98 5.01 -9.92
C TRP A 78 11.58 6.06 -8.88
N LYS A 79 11.94 7.33 -9.09
CA LYS A 79 11.56 8.44 -8.20
C LYS A 79 10.04 8.55 -8.03
N LYS A 80 9.28 8.42 -9.12
CA LYS A 80 7.83 8.50 -9.10
C LYS A 80 7.20 7.28 -8.40
N SER A 81 7.66 6.06 -8.74
CA SER A 81 7.17 4.83 -8.11
C SER A 81 7.47 4.80 -6.61
N PHE A 82 8.66 5.24 -6.21
CA PHE A 82 9.07 5.32 -4.81
C PHE A 82 8.16 6.30 -4.06
N ALA A 83 8.01 7.53 -4.57
CA ALA A 83 7.18 8.53 -3.93
C ALA A 83 5.71 8.07 -3.82
N ALA A 84 5.15 7.49 -4.89
CA ALA A 84 3.79 6.98 -4.89
C ALA A 84 3.58 5.87 -3.84
N SER A 85 4.46 4.86 -3.86
CA SER A 85 4.38 3.73 -2.95
C SER A 85 4.60 4.13 -1.49
N PHE A 86 5.68 4.86 -1.22
CA PHE A 86 6.05 5.25 0.14
C PHE A 86 5.01 6.18 0.77
N ILE A 87 4.49 7.14 0.01
CA ILE A 87 3.47 8.07 0.54
C ILE A 87 2.13 7.36 0.70
N ALA A 88 1.70 6.50 -0.24
CA ALA A 88 0.45 5.76 -0.11
C ALA A 88 0.46 4.85 1.13
N ASN A 89 1.48 3.99 1.26
CA ASN A 89 1.62 3.09 2.41
C ASN A 89 1.82 3.87 3.71
N GLY A 90 2.59 4.96 3.72
CA GLY A 90 2.75 5.81 4.90
C GLY A 90 1.46 6.47 5.36
N VAL A 91 0.63 6.95 4.43
CA VAL A 91 -0.69 7.53 4.73
C VAL A 91 -1.65 6.45 5.25
N SER A 92 -1.67 5.28 4.62
CA SER A 92 -2.47 4.11 5.01
C SER A 92 -2.11 3.63 6.42
N TYR A 93 -0.82 3.46 6.70
CA TYR A 93 -0.30 3.10 8.02
C TYR A 93 -0.67 4.15 9.09
N GLY A 94 -0.43 5.44 8.81
CA GLY A 94 -0.78 6.52 9.73
C GLY A 94 -2.28 6.58 10.02
N ALA A 95 -3.12 6.40 8.99
CA ALA A 95 -4.56 6.31 9.16
C ALA A 95 -4.96 5.08 10.00
N GLY A 96 -4.30 3.93 9.79
CA GLY A 96 -4.48 2.73 10.59
C GLY A 96 -4.18 2.96 12.07
N LEU A 97 -3.08 3.64 12.40
CA LEU A 97 -2.74 4.02 13.78
C LEU A 97 -3.81 4.92 14.42
N LEU A 98 -4.30 5.92 13.68
CA LEU A 98 -5.33 6.83 14.17
C LEU A 98 -6.66 6.10 14.40
N ILE A 99 -7.08 5.25 13.47
CA ILE A 99 -8.30 4.43 13.63
C ILE A 99 -8.16 3.54 14.87
N ASN A 100 -6.99 2.92 15.06
CA ASN A 100 -6.73 2.08 16.23
C ASN A 100 -6.71 2.86 17.55
N SER A 101 -6.32 4.14 17.53
CA SER A 101 -6.18 4.95 18.75
C SER A 101 -7.45 5.71 19.16
N TYR A 102 -8.32 6.06 18.22
CA TYR A 102 -9.48 6.96 18.45
C TYR A 102 -10.84 6.30 18.25
N ILE A 103 -10.91 5.20 17.50
CA ILE A 103 -12.18 4.54 17.15
C ILE A 103 -12.29 3.17 17.84
N LEU A 104 -11.17 2.60 18.28
CA LEU A 104 -11.04 1.29 18.91
C LEU A 104 -10.37 1.41 20.29
#